data_AF-A0A846C351-F1
#
_entry.id   AF-A0A846C351-F1
#
_cell.length_a   1.000
_cell.length_b   1.000
_cell.length_c   1.000
_cell.angle_alpha   90.00
_cell.angle_beta   90.00
_cell.angle_gamma   90.00
#
_symmetry.space_group_name_H-M   'P 1'
#
loop_
_entity.id
_entity.type
_entity.pdbx_description
1 polymer ?
#
loop_
_entity_poly.entity_id
_entity_poly.type
_entity_poly.pdbx_seq_one_letter_code
_entity_poly.pdbx_strand_id
1 'polypeptide(L)'
;MNQQQIPSYIGLIQSLLVSPAGNENKILQANQNLLDWGLIQVMRKIAKIKKKIGNLNAQWLENLATMLEINLEDASLSVDEEKYLIFLMQILQVISDNEGKPEAAYSLLEYNQDRLNENLLRVLKTWAGENLPKMEPKLAQNLALDILNFSNLILQFPLGNQTNNVEIAIVGYEIGLKVLPRQQFPKIWATIQNNLGSSYQKRTVGNPEENIEVAIASYYAALEVRTNSALPEAWATTQNNLGNAYQQRIAGNRKENLENAISCYQKALTVRSLEKLPQEWASTQNNLGSAFHERIAREKKENIEEAIACYNLALKVRTQEKFPLDWATTQNNLGNAYLDRMVGDRKDNLEEAIACFVRAQEVYTQESYPVYWEIIAHNLGIVYDEQSLRKVG
;
A
#
# COMPACT_ATOMS: atom_id res chain seq x y z
N MET A 1 25.83 15.75 -36.02
CA MET A 1 24.59 16.53 -35.74
C MET A 1 24.20 17.25 -37.02
N ASN A 2 23.09 16.86 -37.64
CA ASN A 2 22.57 17.59 -38.80
C ASN A 2 21.93 18.90 -38.30
N GLN A 3 22.57 20.05 -38.52
CA GLN A 3 22.14 21.34 -37.96
C GLN A 3 20.71 21.75 -38.40
N GLN A 4 20.18 21.16 -39.48
CA GLN A 4 18.85 21.43 -39.99
C GLN A 4 17.71 20.82 -39.15
N GLN A 5 17.97 19.84 -38.28
CA GLN A 5 16.92 19.16 -37.48
C GLN A 5 16.74 19.75 -36.07
N ILE A 6 17.64 20.63 -35.62
CA ILE A 6 17.60 21.22 -34.27
C ILE A 6 16.25 21.92 -33.97
N PRO A 7 15.66 22.74 -34.88
CA PRO A 7 14.36 23.35 -34.63
C PRO A 7 13.24 22.32 -34.46
N SER A 8 13.26 21.22 -35.23
CA SER A 8 12.29 20.13 -35.12
C SER A 8 12.44 19.37 -33.80
N TYR A 9 13.68 19.11 -33.35
CA TYR A 9 13.94 18.52 -32.04
C TYR A 9 13.44 19.43 -30.90
N ILE A 10 13.71 20.74 -30.97
CA ILE A 10 13.22 21.70 -29.98
C ILE A 10 11.69 21.73 -29.97
N GLY A 11 11.05 21.74 -31.14
CA GLY A 11 9.59 21.70 -31.26
C GLY A 11 8.99 20.45 -30.62
N LEU A 12 9.55 19.27 -30.93
CA LEU A 12 9.14 18.01 -30.31
C LEU A 12 9.29 18.05 -28.79
N ILE A 13 10.44 18.51 -28.29
CA ILE A 13 10.71 18.63 -26.85
C ILE A 13 9.72 19.59 -26.19
N GLN A 14 9.37 20.71 -26.84
CA GLN A 14 8.38 21.65 -26.32
C GLN A 14 6.98 21.02 -26.29
N SER A 15 6.55 20.34 -27.35
CA SER A 15 5.27 19.62 -27.36
C SER A 15 5.19 18.58 -26.26
N LEU A 16 6.28 17.84 -26.05
CA LEU A 16 6.43 16.86 -24.97
C LEU A 16 6.33 17.49 -23.58
N LEU A 17 6.94 18.65 -23.37
CA LEU A 17 6.93 19.35 -22.07
C LEU A 17 5.61 20.03 -21.72
N VAL A 18 4.76 20.31 -22.70
CA VAL A 18 3.48 21.05 -22.54
C VAL A 18 2.27 20.13 -22.78
N SER A 19 2.51 18.88 -23.16
CA SER A 19 1.50 17.86 -23.39
C SER A 19 0.64 17.62 -22.14
N PRO A 20 -0.69 17.49 -22.26
CA PRO A 20 -1.50 16.88 -21.22
C PRO A 20 -1.02 15.45 -20.96
N ALA A 21 -1.05 15.03 -19.70
CA ALA A 21 -0.54 13.73 -19.30
C ALA A 21 -1.22 12.60 -20.09
N GLY A 22 -0.41 11.74 -20.70
CA GLY A 22 -0.84 10.57 -21.48
C GLY A 22 -0.86 10.77 -23.00
N ASN A 23 -0.62 11.99 -23.51
CA ASN A 23 -0.56 12.29 -24.96
C ASN A 23 0.87 12.22 -25.56
N GLU A 24 1.90 12.11 -24.74
CA GLU A 24 3.31 12.13 -25.12
C GLU A 24 3.66 10.95 -26.03
N ASN A 25 3.01 9.79 -25.84
CA ASN A 25 3.17 8.66 -26.76
C ASN A 25 2.65 8.98 -28.16
N LYS A 26 1.48 9.61 -28.27
CA LYS A 26 0.96 10.05 -29.58
C LYS A 26 1.92 11.04 -30.24
N ILE A 27 2.54 11.91 -29.44
CA ILE A 27 3.54 12.87 -29.90
C ILE A 27 4.81 12.13 -30.38
N LEU A 28 5.36 11.19 -29.62
CA LEU A 28 6.55 10.42 -30.01
C LEU A 28 6.28 9.54 -31.24
N GLN A 29 5.14 8.84 -31.29
CA GLN A 29 4.72 8.04 -32.45
C GLN A 29 4.54 8.89 -33.71
N ALA A 30 3.94 10.08 -33.58
CA ALA A 30 3.79 11.00 -34.71
C ALA A 30 5.13 11.59 -35.19
N ASN A 31 6.19 11.47 -34.40
CA ASN A 31 7.51 12.04 -34.67
C ASN A 31 8.63 10.98 -34.64
N GLN A 32 8.33 9.72 -35.00
CA GLN A 32 9.32 8.62 -35.01
C GLN A 32 10.57 8.93 -35.82
N ASN A 33 10.43 9.70 -36.91
CA ASN A 33 11.53 10.15 -37.75
C ASN A 33 12.52 11.10 -37.05
N LEU A 34 12.16 11.65 -35.89
CA LEU A 34 13.00 12.51 -35.07
C LEU A 34 13.61 11.79 -33.86
N LEU A 35 13.25 10.54 -33.60
CA LEU A 35 13.74 9.76 -32.46
C LEU A 35 15.12 9.18 -32.78
N ASP A 36 16.14 10.02 -32.71
CA ASP A 36 17.53 9.65 -32.99
C ASP A 36 18.50 10.19 -31.92
N TRP A 37 19.78 9.83 -32.06
CA TRP A 37 20.86 10.33 -31.20
C TRP A 37 20.96 11.86 -31.18
N GLY A 38 20.53 12.54 -32.24
CA GLY A 38 20.48 13.99 -32.31
C GLY A 38 19.47 14.58 -31.31
N LEU A 39 18.25 14.03 -31.26
CA LEU A 39 17.22 14.43 -30.31
C LEU A 39 17.68 14.25 -28.86
N ILE A 40 18.26 13.09 -28.53
CA ILE A 40 18.75 12.78 -27.17
C ILE A 40 19.76 13.82 -26.70
N GLN A 41 20.71 14.18 -27.55
CA GLN A 41 21.72 15.20 -27.21
C GLN A 41 21.09 16.59 -26.97
N VAL A 42 20.05 16.95 -27.74
CA VAL A 42 19.31 18.19 -27.52
C VAL A 42 18.51 18.13 -26.22
N MET A 43 17.85 17.00 -25.94
CA MET A 43 17.12 16.77 -24.68
C MET A 43 18.02 16.93 -23.47
N ARG A 44 19.21 16.30 -23.45
CA ARG A 44 20.19 16.43 -22.37
C ARG A 44 20.69 17.86 -22.19
N LYS A 45 20.89 18.60 -23.29
CA LYS A 45 21.26 20.02 -23.21
C LYS A 45 20.14 20.87 -22.61
N ILE A 46 18.90 20.66 -23.03
CA ILE A 46 17.74 21.37 -22.49
C ILE A 46 17.51 20.99 -21.03
N ALA A 47 17.68 19.72 -20.65
CA ALA A 47 17.60 19.23 -19.29
C ALA A 47 18.63 19.95 -18.39
N LYS A 48 19.89 20.05 -18.84
CA LYS A 48 20.94 20.82 -18.14
C LYS A 48 20.59 22.30 -17.97
N ILE A 49 20.02 22.94 -18.99
CA ILE A 49 19.58 24.34 -18.90
C ILE A 49 18.44 24.47 -17.88
N LYS A 50 17.41 23.62 -18.00
CA LYS A 50 16.26 23.57 -17.10
C LYS A 50 16.67 23.34 -15.64
N LYS A 51 17.64 22.45 -15.41
CA LYS A 51 18.21 22.19 -14.08
C LYS A 51 18.83 23.43 -13.45
N LYS A 52 19.55 24.25 -14.25
CA LYS A 52 20.17 25.50 -13.76
C LYS A 52 19.16 26.57 -13.37
N ILE A 53 17.98 26.57 -13.99
CA ILE A 53 16.90 27.52 -13.69
C ILE A 53 15.85 26.95 -12.71
N GLY A 54 16.14 25.81 -12.08
CA GLY A 54 15.24 25.18 -11.10
C GLY A 54 13.94 24.63 -11.69
N ASN A 55 13.90 24.32 -12.98
CA ASN A 55 12.70 23.80 -13.63
C ASN A 55 12.57 22.29 -13.37
N LEU A 56 11.41 21.89 -12.85
CA LEU A 56 11.07 20.52 -12.43
C LEU A 56 11.19 19.49 -13.58
N ASN A 57 10.81 19.87 -14.81
CA ASN A 57 10.88 18.98 -15.98
C ASN A 57 12.33 18.68 -16.45
N ALA A 58 13.36 19.22 -15.80
CA ALA A 58 14.75 18.90 -16.12
C ALA A 58 15.06 17.41 -15.92
N GLN A 59 14.60 16.84 -14.80
CA GLN A 59 14.86 15.45 -14.47
C GLN A 59 14.10 14.52 -15.42
N TRP A 60 12.84 14.86 -15.73
CA TRP A 60 12.04 14.17 -16.73
C TRP A 60 12.76 14.03 -18.06
N LEU A 61 13.28 15.16 -18.55
CA LEU A 61 13.83 15.22 -19.90
C LEU A 61 15.15 14.45 -19.97
N GLU A 62 15.93 14.42 -18.88
CA GLU A 62 17.12 13.58 -18.76
C GLU A 62 16.76 12.08 -18.70
N ASN A 63 15.71 11.73 -17.95
CA ASN A 63 15.21 10.36 -17.86
C ASN A 63 14.68 9.87 -19.22
N LEU A 64 13.88 10.70 -19.90
CA LEU A 64 13.34 10.39 -21.23
C LEU A 64 14.44 10.32 -22.29
N ALA A 65 15.45 11.21 -22.23
CA ALA A 65 16.61 11.13 -23.13
C ALA A 65 17.41 9.85 -22.93
N THR A 66 17.62 9.44 -21.68
CA THR A 66 18.31 8.19 -21.34
C THR A 66 17.49 6.98 -21.83
N MET A 67 16.16 7.03 -21.71
CA MET A 67 15.27 5.99 -22.25
C MET A 67 15.35 5.88 -23.78
N LEU A 68 15.24 6.99 -24.49
CA LEU A 68 15.36 7.00 -25.95
C LEU A 68 16.75 6.52 -26.41
N GLU A 69 17.80 6.85 -25.64
CA GLU A 69 19.16 6.37 -25.90
C GLU A 69 19.25 4.85 -25.79
N ILE A 70 18.74 4.29 -24.70
CA ILE A 70 18.68 2.84 -24.48
C ILE A 70 17.85 2.16 -25.57
N ASN A 71 16.70 2.71 -25.97
CA ASN A 71 15.85 2.14 -27.03
C ASN A 71 16.52 2.18 -28.41
N LEU A 72 17.38 3.17 -28.66
CA LEU A 72 18.18 3.22 -29.89
C LEU A 72 19.35 2.24 -29.86
N GLU A 73 19.86 1.90 -28.67
CA GLU A 73 20.87 0.86 -28.48
C GLU A 73 20.27 -0.55 -28.51
N ASP A 74 19.02 -0.71 -28.06
CA ASP A 74 18.31 -1.98 -27.92
C ASP A 74 17.03 -1.97 -28.78
N ALA A 75 17.15 -2.46 -30.02
CA ALA A 75 16.09 -2.43 -31.03
C ALA A 75 14.92 -3.42 -30.76
N SER A 76 14.62 -3.74 -29.50
CA SER A 76 13.85 -4.92 -29.10
C SER A 76 12.48 -4.65 -28.44
N LEU A 77 12.15 -3.40 -28.06
CA LEU A 77 10.84 -3.11 -27.45
C LEU A 77 9.72 -3.06 -28.48
N SER A 78 8.63 -3.77 -28.21
CA SER A 78 7.42 -3.66 -29.02
C SER A 78 6.72 -2.31 -28.81
N VAL A 79 5.95 -1.84 -29.80
CA VAL A 79 5.11 -0.62 -29.69
C VAL A 79 4.19 -0.65 -28.45
N ASP A 80 3.82 -1.86 -28.03
CA ASP A 80 2.97 -2.07 -26.86
C ASP A 80 3.73 -1.93 -25.52
N GLU A 81 5.04 -2.15 -25.48
CA GLU A 81 5.86 -1.93 -24.28
C GLU A 81 6.27 -0.46 -24.13
N GLU A 82 6.45 0.23 -25.25
CA GLU A 82 6.74 1.66 -25.29
C GLU A 82 5.65 2.48 -24.58
N LYS A 83 4.35 2.16 -24.78
CA LYS A 83 3.24 2.87 -24.09
C LYS A 83 3.27 2.71 -22.56
N TYR A 84 3.69 1.55 -22.04
CA TYR A 84 3.79 1.30 -20.60
C TYR A 84 5.01 2.01 -20.01
N LEU A 85 6.12 2.01 -20.75
CA LEU A 85 7.34 2.67 -20.32
C LEU A 85 7.15 4.20 -20.27
N ILE A 86 6.47 4.78 -21.25
CA ILE A 86 6.10 6.21 -21.26
C ILE A 86 5.22 6.53 -20.05
N PHE A 87 4.18 5.73 -19.79
CA PHE A 87 3.33 5.91 -18.62
C PHE A 87 4.15 5.82 -17.32
N LEU A 88 5.04 4.84 -17.20
CA LEU A 88 5.92 4.69 -16.05
C LEU A 88 6.79 5.93 -15.84
N MET A 89 7.41 6.47 -16.89
CA MET A 89 8.23 7.68 -16.76
C MET A 89 7.40 8.92 -16.38
N GLN A 90 6.16 9.01 -16.85
CA GLN A 90 5.25 10.10 -16.48
C GLN A 90 4.87 10.05 -15.01
N ILE A 91 4.47 8.88 -14.50
CA ILE A 91 4.07 8.78 -13.10
C ILE A 91 5.25 9.02 -12.17
N LEU A 92 6.44 8.50 -12.50
CA LEU A 92 7.66 8.76 -11.72
C LEU A 92 8.02 10.25 -11.72
N GLN A 93 7.82 10.94 -12.84
CA GLN A 93 8.03 12.38 -12.92
C GLN A 93 7.03 13.17 -12.09
N VAL A 94 5.75 12.85 -12.20
CA VAL A 94 4.70 13.53 -11.42
C VAL A 94 5.01 13.39 -9.93
N ILE A 95 5.47 12.22 -9.50
CA ILE A 95 5.91 11.96 -8.13
C ILE A 95 7.13 12.81 -7.76
N SER A 96 8.15 12.87 -8.63
CA SER A 96 9.35 13.68 -8.39
C SER A 96 9.05 15.18 -8.32
N ASP A 97 8.07 15.68 -9.09
CA ASP A 97 7.75 17.11 -9.17
C ASP A 97 6.83 17.59 -8.05
N ASN A 98 6.06 16.67 -7.48
CA ASN A 98 5.03 16.96 -6.49
C ASN A 98 5.38 16.30 -5.15
N GLU A 99 6.65 16.34 -4.72
CA GLU A 99 7.12 15.69 -3.49
C GLU A 99 6.11 15.80 -2.33
N GLY A 100 5.53 14.67 -1.94
CA GLY A 100 4.56 14.57 -0.84
C GLY A 100 3.12 14.94 -1.15
N LYS A 101 2.77 15.25 -2.41
CA LYS A 101 1.41 15.60 -2.86
C LYS A 101 0.87 14.56 -3.85
N PRO A 102 0.05 13.61 -3.38
CA PRO A 102 -0.34 12.45 -4.17
C PRO A 102 -1.43 12.74 -5.22
N GLU A 103 -2.06 13.91 -5.20
CA GLU A 103 -3.25 14.22 -5.99
C GLU A 103 -2.99 14.11 -7.49
N ALA A 104 -1.89 14.72 -7.96
CA ALA A 104 -1.51 14.69 -9.36
C ALA A 104 -1.17 13.26 -9.82
N ALA A 105 -0.52 12.48 -8.94
CA ALA A 105 -0.23 11.07 -9.21
C ALA A 105 -1.53 10.26 -9.29
N TYR A 106 -2.45 10.43 -8.35
CA TYR A 106 -3.74 9.73 -8.36
C TYR A 106 -4.60 10.08 -9.57
N SER A 107 -4.68 11.34 -9.98
CA SER A 107 -5.37 11.71 -11.22
C SER A 107 -4.77 11.01 -12.44
N LEU A 108 -3.45 10.85 -12.49
CA LEU A 108 -2.78 10.13 -13.57
C LEU A 108 -3.07 8.62 -13.53
N LEU A 109 -3.11 8.01 -12.34
CA LEU A 109 -3.48 6.61 -12.16
C LEU A 109 -4.93 6.36 -12.55
N GLU A 110 -5.85 7.24 -12.17
CA GLU A 110 -7.27 7.17 -12.50
C GLU A 110 -7.51 7.21 -14.00
N TYR A 111 -6.79 8.08 -14.72
CA TYR A 111 -6.89 8.18 -16.17
C TYR A 111 -6.32 6.96 -16.91
N ASN A 112 -5.33 6.27 -16.32
CA ASN A 112 -4.61 5.16 -16.96
C ASN A 112 -4.86 3.81 -16.26
N GLN A 113 -6.06 3.59 -15.71
CA GLN A 113 -6.41 2.32 -15.04
C GLN A 113 -6.23 1.10 -15.93
N ASP A 114 -6.46 1.24 -17.23
CA ASP A 114 -6.23 0.21 -18.25
C ASP A 114 -4.76 -0.24 -18.32
N ARG A 115 -3.83 0.62 -17.90
CA ARG A 115 -2.39 0.34 -17.87
C ARG A 115 -1.93 -0.30 -16.56
N LEU A 116 -2.75 -0.32 -15.51
CA LEU A 116 -2.41 -0.91 -14.22
C LEU A 116 -2.61 -2.44 -14.24
N ASN A 117 -1.76 -3.12 -15.02
CA ASN A 117 -1.87 -4.55 -15.31
C ASN A 117 -0.51 -5.25 -15.44
N GLU A 118 -0.53 -6.56 -15.73
CA GLU A 118 0.67 -7.41 -15.82
C GLU A 118 1.72 -6.91 -16.82
N ASN A 119 1.33 -6.20 -17.88
CA ASN A 119 2.30 -5.63 -18.82
C ASN A 119 3.10 -4.48 -18.19
N LEU A 120 2.48 -3.63 -17.37
CA LEU A 120 3.20 -2.61 -16.62
C LEU A 120 4.17 -3.24 -15.62
N LEU A 121 3.76 -4.32 -14.95
CA LEU A 121 4.62 -5.10 -14.06
C LEU A 121 5.86 -5.61 -14.81
N ARG A 122 5.66 -6.20 -15.99
CA ARG A 122 6.74 -6.71 -16.85
C ARG A 122 7.68 -5.59 -17.28
N VAL A 123 7.14 -4.50 -17.79
CA VAL A 123 7.92 -3.35 -18.26
C VAL A 123 8.72 -2.72 -17.12
N LEU A 124 8.10 -2.49 -15.96
CA LEU A 124 8.79 -1.97 -14.78
C LEU A 124 9.95 -2.88 -14.36
N LYS A 125 9.71 -4.20 -14.28
CA LYS A 125 10.73 -5.17 -13.87
C LYS A 125 11.89 -5.26 -14.85
N THR A 126 11.59 -5.42 -16.15
CA THR A 126 12.60 -5.54 -17.20
C THR A 126 13.41 -4.25 -17.31
N TRP A 127 12.73 -3.11 -17.45
CA TRP A 127 13.40 -1.83 -17.61
C TRP A 127 14.29 -1.49 -16.41
N ALA A 128 13.79 -1.68 -15.17
CA ALA A 128 14.59 -1.40 -13.99
C ALA A 128 15.79 -2.33 -13.86
N GLY A 129 15.62 -3.62 -14.18
CA GLY A 129 16.69 -4.61 -14.13
C GLY A 129 17.81 -4.37 -15.14
N GLU A 130 17.47 -3.94 -16.35
CA GLU A 130 18.43 -3.72 -17.42
C GLU A 130 19.14 -2.38 -17.33
N ASN A 131 18.46 -1.35 -16.80
CA ASN A 131 18.93 0.03 -16.94
C ASN A 131 19.48 0.64 -15.65
N LEU A 132 18.87 0.38 -14.49
CA LEU A 132 19.37 0.96 -13.23
C LEU A 132 20.83 0.57 -12.93
N PRO A 133 21.31 -0.66 -13.21
CA PRO A 133 22.72 -1.00 -12.99
C PRO A 133 23.71 -0.29 -13.93
N LYS A 134 23.24 0.21 -15.09
CA LYS A 134 24.07 0.89 -16.10
C LYS A 134 24.13 2.41 -15.87
N MET A 135 23.20 2.96 -15.08
CA MET A 135 23.11 4.39 -14.79
C MET A 135 24.17 4.84 -13.78
N GLU A 136 24.41 6.16 -13.75
CA GLU A 136 25.18 6.77 -12.68
C GLU A 136 24.51 6.48 -11.31
N PRO A 137 25.26 6.09 -10.27
CA PRO A 137 24.68 5.60 -9.02
C PRO A 137 23.67 6.56 -8.37
N LYS A 138 23.94 7.87 -8.38
CA LYS A 138 23.02 8.84 -7.77
C LYS A 138 21.71 8.95 -8.56
N LEU A 139 21.77 8.90 -9.89
CA LEU A 139 20.58 8.85 -10.74
C LEU A 139 19.75 7.57 -10.50
N ALA A 140 20.41 6.40 -10.45
CA ALA A 140 19.73 5.14 -10.19
C ALA A 140 19.03 5.14 -8.82
N GLN A 141 19.69 5.69 -7.80
CA GLN A 141 19.11 5.84 -6.46
C GLN A 141 17.89 6.76 -6.44
N ASN A 142 17.93 7.91 -7.14
CA ASN A 142 16.79 8.82 -7.21
C ASN A 142 15.59 8.14 -7.91
N LEU A 143 15.81 7.48 -9.04
CA LEU A 143 14.75 6.72 -9.72
C LEU A 143 14.19 5.58 -8.87
N ALA A 144 15.03 4.89 -8.11
CA ALA A 144 14.57 3.87 -7.17
C ALA A 144 13.67 4.48 -6.08
N LEU A 145 13.96 5.67 -5.58
CA LEU A 145 13.09 6.37 -4.62
C LEU A 145 11.75 6.76 -5.25
N ASP A 146 11.74 7.22 -6.50
CA ASP A 146 10.50 7.53 -7.22
C ASP A 146 9.66 6.26 -7.42
N ILE A 147 10.29 5.13 -7.77
CA ILE A 147 9.63 3.82 -7.90
C ILE A 147 9.03 3.38 -6.55
N LEU A 148 9.73 3.62 -5.44
CA LEU A 148 9.21 3.32 -4.10
C LEU A 148 8.00 4.18 -3.74
N ASN A 149 8.06 5.47 -4.06
CA ASN A 149 6.92 6.38 -3.86
C ASN A 149 5.73 5.95 -4.72
N PHE A 150 5.96 5.57 -5.98
CA PHE A 150 4.92 5.02 -6.84
C PHE A 150 4.31 3.74 -6.24
N SER A 151 5.16 2.85 -5.71
CA SER A 151 4.74 1.60 -5.05
C SER A 151 3.86 1.85 -3.83
N ASN A 152 4.19 2.87 -3.03
CA ASN A 152 3.38 3.27 -1.88
C ASN A 152 2.01 3.82 -2.33
N LEU A 153 1.98 4.64 -3.38
CA LEU A 153 0.76 5.25 -3.90
C LEU A 153 -0.17 4.23 -4.54
N ILE A 154 0.35 3.35 -5.41
CA ILE A 154 -0.45 2.34 -6.10
C ILE A 154 -1.03 1.32 -5.11
N LEU A 155 -0.32 0.99 -4.03
CA LEU A 155 -0.82 0.11 -2.97
C LEU A 155 -2.02 0.69 -2.21
N GLN A 156 -2.14 2.03 -2.17
CA GLN A 156 -3.26 2.74 -1.54
C GLN A 156 -4.34 3.15 -2.54
N PHE A 157 -4.12 2.94 -3.84
CA PHE A 157 -5.03 3.39 -4.87
C PHE A 157 -6.29 2.51 -4.92
N PRO A 158 -7.49 3.05 -4.64
CA PRO A 158 -8.69 2.24 -4.46
C PRO A 158 -9.33 1.78 -5.78
N LEU A 159 -8.94 2.39 -6.91
CA LEU A 159 -9.50 2.09 -8.23
C LEU A 159 -8.63 1.07 -9.00
N GLY A 160 -9.21 0.51 -10.05
CA GLY A 160 -8.58 -0.52 -10.88
C GLY A 160 -8.57 -1.90 -10.22
N ASN A 161 -7.76 -2.79 -10.78
CA ASN A 161 -7.62 -4.15 -10.26
C ASN A 161 -6.65 -4.17 -9.07
N GLN A 162 -7.20 -4.38 -7.87
CA GLN A 162 -6.43 -4.40 -6.62
C GLN A 162 -5.32 -5.46 -6.59
N THR A 163 -5.53 -6.62 -7.22
CA THR A 163 -4.51 -7.66 -7.34
C THR A 163 -3.30 -7.13 -8.13
N ASN A 164 -3.54 -6.47 -9.26
CA ASN A 164 -2.46 -5.89 -10.07
C ASN A 164 -1.73 -4.77 -9.31
N ASN A 165 -2.46 -3.92 -8.59
CA ASN A 165 -1.88 -2.84 -7.80
C ASN A 165 -0.89 -3.38 -6.75
N VAL A 166 -1.25 -4.49 -6.06
CA VAL A 166 -0.38 -5.16 -5.10
C VAL A 166 0.87 -5.74 -5.79
N GLU A 167 0.72 -6.45 -6.91
CA GLU A 167 1.88 -7.01 -7.63
C GLU A 167 2.84 -5.90 -8.13
N ILE A 168 2.30 -4.80 -8.66
CA ILE A 168 3.10 -3.64 -9.11
C ILE A 168 3.90 -3.06 -7.94
N ALA A 169 3.27 -2.88 -6.77
CA ALA A 169 3.93 -2.39 -5.58
C ALA A 169 5.05 -3.33 -5.11
N ILE A 170 4.81 -4.65 -5.09
CA ILE A 170 5.81 -5.66 -4.72
C ILE A 170 7.05 -5.53 -5.61
N VAL A 171 6.88 -5.47 -6.93
CA VAL A 171 8.01 -5.33 -7.85
C VAL A 171 8.78 -4.04 -7.61
N GLY A 172 8.10 -2.92 -7.37
CA GLY A 172 8.80 -1.66 -7.07
C GLY A 172 9.57 -1.70 -5.74
N TYR A 173 9.05 -2.38 -4.72
CA TYR A 173 9.78 -2.64 -3.47
C TYR A 173 11.00 -3.55 -3.69
N GLU A 174 10.88 -4.62 -4.48
CA GLU A 174 12.00 -5.50 -4.83
C GLU A 174 13.10 -4.75 -5.61
N ILE A 175 12.73 -3.86 -6.53
CA ILE A 175 13.66 -2.98 -7.23
C ILE A 175 14.37 -2.06 -6.23
N GLY A 176 13.62 -1.43 -5.32
CA GLY A 176 14.18 -0.57 -4.28
C GLY A 176 15.19 -1.29 -3.40
N LEU A 177 14.91 -2.53 -2.96
CA LEU A 177 15.85 -3.33 -2.15
C LEU A 177 17.18 -3.63 -2.86
N LYS A 178 17.17 -3.75 -4.20
CA LYS A 178 18.37 -3.98 -5.00
C LYS A 178 19.25 -2.73 -5.13
N VAL A 179 18.62 -1.56 -5.26
CA VAL A 179 19.33 -0.30 -5.55
C VAL A 179 19.67 0.49 -4.27
N LEU A 180 18.90 0.29 -3.20
CA LEU A 180 19.03 1.01 -1.93
C LEU A 180 19.43 0.03 -0.81
N PRO A 181 20.71 -0.40 -0.76
CA PRO A 181 21.17 -1.41 0.18
C PRO A 181 21.14 -0.89 1.63
N ARG A 182 20.90 -1.80 2.57
CA ARG A 182 20.81 -1.52 4.01
C ARG A 182 21.98 -0.72 4.56
N GLN A 183 23.20 -0.98 4.09
CA GLN A 183 24.43 -0.34 4.59
C GLN A 183 24.45 1.17 4.32
N GLN A 184 23.88 1.60 3.19
CA GLN A 184 23.82 3.01 2.81
C GLN A 184 22.50 3.66 3.22
N PHE A 185 21.40 2.92 3.16
CA PHE A 185 20.05 3.42 3.36
C PHE A 185 19.26 2.62 4.41
N PRO A 186 19.77 2.45 5.66
CA PRO A 186 19.19 1.51 6.62
C PRO A 186 17.71 1.81 6.92
N LYS A 187 17.36 3.09 7.10
CA LYS A 187 15.99 3.51 7.40
C LYS A 187 15.03 3.26 6.24
N ILE A 188 15.45 3.60 5.01
CA ILE A 188 14.63 3.39 3.81
C ILE A 188 14.48 1.90 3.55
N TRP A 189 15.56 1.13 3.59
CA TRP A 189 15.55 -0.32 3.45
C TRP A 189 14.57 -0.99 4.41
N ALA A 190 14.56 -0.58 5.69
CA ALA A 190 13.62 -1.11 6.67
C ALA A 190 12.17 -0.71 6.39
N THR A 191 11.94 0.47 5.81
CA THR A 191 10.61 0.88 5.32
C THR A 191 10.15 0.03 4.15
N ILE A 192 11.03 -0.24 3.20
CA ILE A 192 10.71 -1.13 2.07
C ILE A 192 10.34 -2.51 2.59
N GLN A 193 11.12 -3.08 3.52
CA GLN A 193 10.82 -4.39 4.12
C GLN A 193 9.46 -4.42 4.82
N ASN A 194 9.12 -3.40 5.60
CA ASN A 194 7.80 -3.31 6.23
C ASN A 194 6.66 -3.22 5.21
N ASN A 195 6.84 -2.44 4.14
CA ASN A 195 5.80 -2.26 3.13
C ASN A 195 5.66 -3.49 2.25
N LEU A 196 6.77 -4.16 1.92
CA LEU A 196 6.80 -5.45 1.25
C LEU A 196 6.04 -6.49 2.06
N GLY A 197 6.29 -6.56 3.38
CA GLY A 197 5.53 -7.44 4.26
C GLY A 197 4.03 -7.16 4.21
N SER A 198 3.64 -5.88 4.24
CA SER A 198 2.21 -5.50 4.15
C SER A 198 1.59 -5.85 2.80
N SER A 199 2.35 -5.76 1.71
CA SER A 199 1.87 -6.18 0.39
C SER A 199 1.67 -7.69 0.31
N TYR A 200 2.61 -8.49 0.84
CA TYR A 200 2.46 -9.94 0.87
C TYR A 200 1.29 -10.40 1.74
N GLN A 201 0.96 -9.71 2.84
CA GLN A 201 -0.27 -10.00 3.59
C GLN A 201 -1.54 -9.78 2.77
N LYS A 202 -1.56 -8.79 1.87
CA LYS A 202 -2.70 -8.47 1.00
C LYS A 202 -2.72 -9.27 -0.30
N ARG A 203 -1.63 -9.98 -0.60
CA ARG A 203 -1.41 -10.62 -1.88
C ARG A 203 -2.32 -11.84 -2.06
N THR A 204 -3.11 -11.80 -3.13
CA THR A 204 -4.04 -12.88 -3.51
C THR A 204 -3.45 -13.84 -4.55
N VAL A 205 -2.34 -13.46 -5.20
CA VAL A 205 -1.60 -14.29 -6.16
C VAL A 205 -0.66 -15.24 -5.43
N GLY A 206 -0.56 -16.48 -5.92
CA GLY A 206 0.34 -17.50 -5.38
C GLY A 206 -0.26 -18.25 -4.19
N ASN A 207 0.60 -18.92 -3.41
CA ASN A 207 0.18 -19.66 -2.23
C ASN A 207 -0.04 -18.72 -1.03
N PRO A 208 -1.25 -18.67 -0.43
CA PRO A 208 -1.54 -17.79 0.71
C PRO A 208 -0.66 -18.06 1.94
N GLU A 209 -0.32 -19.32 2.23
CA GLU A 209 0.55 -19.68 3.35
C GLU A 209 1.97 -19.13 3.14
N GLU A 210 2.54 -19.33 1.95
CA GLU A 210 3.86 -18.79 1.59
C GLU A 210 3.89 -17.26 1.64
N ASN A 211 2.84 -16.60 1.17
CA ASN A 211 2.73 -15.14 1.23
C ASN A 211 2.81 -14.63 2.67
N ILE A 212 2.13 -15.28 3.62
CA ILE A 212 2.22 -14.88 5.04
C ILE A 212 3.60 -15.13 5.63
N GLU A 213 4.28 -16.23 5.28
CA GLU A 213 5.66 -16.46 5.75
C GLU A 213 6.65 -15.42 5.20
N VAL A 214 6.49 -15.01 3.93
CA VAL A 214 7.29 -13.92 3.35
C VAL A 214 6.98 -12.58 4.05
N ALA A 215 5.72 -12.33 4.41
CA ALA A 215 5.35 -11.13 5.16
C ALA A 215 6.04 -11.09 6.53
N ILE A 216 5.98 -12.20 7.27
CA ILE A 216 6.63 -12.34 8.59
C ILE A 216 8.15 -12.14 8.47
N ALA A 217 8.80 -12.77 7.48
CA ALA A 217 10.23 -12.61 7.24
C ALA A 217 10.61 -11.15 6.94
N SER A 218 9.80 -10.46 6.13
CA SER A 218 10.01 -9.06 5.78
C SER A 218 9.85 -8.14 7.00
N TYR A 219 8.90 -8.41 7.90
CA TYR A 219 8.76 -7.66 9.15
C TYR A 219 9.94 -7.87 10.09
N TYR A 220 10.44 -9.11 10.22
CA TYR A 220 11.65 -9.37 11.00
C TYR A 220 12.85 -8.62 10.45
N ALA A 221 13.04 -8.63 9.12
CA ALA A 221 14.07 -7.86 8.45
C ALA A 221 13.97 -6.35 8.78
N ALA A 222 12.75 -5.78 8.71
CA ALA A 222 12.53 -4.38 9.08
C ALA A 222 12.87 -4.09 10.56
N LEU A 223 12.55 -5.00 11.48
CA LEU A 223 12.82 -4.88 12.92
C LEU A 223 14.32 -4.94 13.27
N GLU A 224 15.19 -5.43 12.38
CA GLU A 224 16.64 -5.36 12.60
C GLU A 224 17.20 -3.93 12.56
N VAL A 225 16.44 -2.98 12.00
CA VAL A 225 16.80 -1.56 11.94
C VAL A 225 15.80 -0.72 12.73
N ARG A 226 14.51 -1.01 12.61
CA ARG A 226 13.46 -0.34 13.37
C ARG A 226 13.44 -0.94 14.77
N THR A 227 14.18 -0.36 15.70
CA THR A 227 14.16 -0.75 17.11
C THR A 227 13.35 0.24 17.95
N ASN A 228 12.86 -0.19 19.11
CA ASN A 228 12.15 0.70 20.04
C ASN A 228 13.00 1.92 20.45
N SER A 229 14.31 1.74 20.63
CA SER A 229 15.21 2.82 21.06
C SER A 229 15.55 3.83 19.95
N ALA A 230 15.64 3.39 18.69
CA ALA A 230 16.11 4.24 17.59
C ALA A 230 14.96 4.82 16.75
N LEU A 231 13.89 4.04 16.55
CA LEU A 231 12.77 4.36 15.68
C LEU A 231 11.45 3.85 16.30
N PRO A 232 11.04 4.36 17.48
CA PRO A 232 9.95 3.79 18.27
C PRO A 232 8.63 3.66 17.50
N GLU A 233 8.23 4.71 16.76
CA GLU A 233 6.97 4.70 16.01
C GLU A 233 6.98 3.73 14.83
N ALA A 234 8.09 3.69 14.09
CA ALA A 234 8.26 2.75 12.99
C ALA A 234 8.36 1.31 13.49
N TRP A 235 9.02 1.08 14.63
CA TRP A 235 9.07 -0.22 15.32
C TRP A 235 7.67 -0.65 15.75
N ALA A 236 6.89 0.22 16.40
CA ALA A 236 5.52 -0.08 16.81
C ALA A 236 4.61 -0.40 15.61
N THR A 237 4.80 0.29 14.49
CA THR A 237 4.08 0.02 13.25
C THR A 237 4.41 -1.36 12.68
N THR A 238 5.69 -1.72 12.66
CA THR A 238 6.11 -3.06 12.22
C THR A 238 5.66 -4.16 13.19
N GLN A 239 5.67 -3.91 14.50
CA GLN A 239 5.10 -4.84 15.48
C GLN A 239 3.60 -5.05 15.25
N ASN A 240 2.82 -3.99 15.05
CA ASN A 240 1.39 -4.11 14.74
C ASN A 240 1.15 -4.96 13.49
N ASN A 241 1.90 -4.72 12.42
CA ASN A 241 1.75 -5.47 11.17
C ASN A 241 2.20 -6.93 11.30
N LEU A 242 3.27 -7.20 12.05
CA LEU A 242 3.69 -8.56 12.39
C LEU A 242 2.61 -9.28 13.22
N GLY A 243 1.93 -8.57 14.12
CA GLY A 243 0.78 -9.10 14.84
C GLY A 243 -0.35 -9.55 13.91
N ASN A 244 -0.70 -8.71 12.93
CA ASN A 244 -1.69 -9.06 11.91
C ASN A 244 -1.26 -10.32 11.13
N ALA A 245 0.03 -10.43 10.80
CA ALA A 245 0.55 -11.57 10.03
C ALA A 245 0.45 -12.87 10.83
N TYR A 246 0.78 -12.84 12.12
CA TYR A 246 0.58 -13.99 13.00
C TYR A 246 -0.89 -14.38 13.14
N GLN A 247 -1.80 -13.41 13.21
CA GLN A 247 -3.23 -13.70 13.25
C GLN A 247 -3.74 -14.32 11.94
N GLN A 248 -3.14 -14.02 10.79
CA GLN A 248 -3.47 -14.61 9.50
C GLN A 248 -2.72 -15.92 9.20
N ARG A 249 -1.69 -16.23 9.97
CA ARG A 249 -0.78 -17.36 9.71
C ARG A 249 -1.48 -18.71 9.80
N ILE A 250 -1.44 -19.42 8.68
CA ILE A 250 -1.99 -20.78 8.50
C ILE A 250 -1.01 -21.83 9.05
N ALA A 251 0.28 -21.64 8.78
CA ALA A 251 1.34 -22.55 9.20
C ALA A 251 1.52 -22.60 10.73
N GLY A 252 1.92 -23.76 11.24
CA GLY A 252 2.27 -23.96 12.64
C GLY A 252 1.08 -24.08 13.59
N ASN A 253 1.33 -23.86 14.88
CA ASN A 253 0.31 -24.02 15.92
C ASN A 253 -0.55 -22.74 16.05
N ARG A 254 -1.88 -22.85 15.84
CA ARG A 254 -2.80 -21.70 15.92
C ARG A 254 -2.76 -20.97 17.27
N LYS A 255 -2.66 -21.71 18.38
CA LYS A 255 -2.58 -21.12 19.73
C LYS A 255 -1.32 -20.28 19.87
N GLU A 256 -0.16 -20.79 19.44
CA GLU A 256 1.11 -20.04 19.48
C GLU A 256 1.09 -18.82 18.56
N ASN A 257 0.52 -18.94 17.36
CA ASN A 257 0.35 -17.82 16.44
C ASN A 257 -0.47 -16.70 17.08
N LEU A 258 -1.58 -17.01 17.77
CA LEU A 258 -2.40 -16.01 18.46
C LEU A 258 -1.66 -15.35 19.65
N GLU A 259 -0.88 -16.11 20.43
CA GLU A 259 -0.05 -15.51 21.49
C GLU A 259 1.04 -14.60 20.93
N ASN A 260 1.65 -14.96 19.79
CA ASN A 260 2.60 -14.11 19.09
C ASN A 260 1.95 -12.82 18.58
N ALA A 261 0.73 -12.91 18.04
CA ALA A 261 -0.04 -11.74 17.61
C ALA A 261 -0.31 -10.78 18.78
N ILE A 262 -0.83 -11.31 19.89
CA ILE A 262 -1.09 -10.55 21.14
C ILE A 262 0.20 -9.88 21.64
N SER A 263 1.31 -10.61 21.69
CA SER A 263 2.61 -10.08 22.10
C SER A 263 3.07 -8.91 21.23
N CYS A 264 2.90 -9.02 19.91
CA CYS A 264 3.26 -7.97 18.97
C CYS A 264 2.39 -6.72 19.13
N TYR A 265 1.07 -6.86 19.29
CA TYR A 265 0.18 -5.72 19.54
C TYR A 265 0.49 -5.04 20.87
N GLN A 266 0.73 -5.81 21.94
CA GLN A 266 1.12 -5.26 23.24
C GLN A 266 2.44 -4.48 23.16
N LYS A 267 3.43 -4.99 22.41
CA LYS A 267 4.67 -4.26 22.12
C LYS A 267 4.39 -2.94 21.41
N ALA A 268 3.55 -2.94 20.37
CA ALA A 268 3.17 -1.72 19.66
C ALA A 268 2.49 -0.68 20.58
N LEU A 269 1.64 -1.13 21.51
CA LEU A 269 0.96 -0.29 22.51
C LEU A 269 1.89 0.28 23.59
N THR A 270 3.15 -0.16 23.68
CA THR A 270 4.14 0.52 24.55
C THR A 270 4.59 1.89 24.00
N VAL A 271 4.39 2.11 22.70
CA VAL A 271 4.72 3.37 22.01
C VAL A 271 3.45 4.10 21.60
N ARG A 272 2.49 3.38 21.01
CA ARG A 272 1.19 3.91 20.61
C ARG A 272 0.35 4.11 21.85
N SER A 273 -0.07 5.36 22.09
CA SER A 273 -0.88 5.77 23.22
C SER A 273 -2.00 6.70 22.74
N LEU A 274 -3.07 6.81 23.52
CA LEU A 274 -4.19 7.68 23.23
C LEU A 274 -3.74 9.15 23.06
N GLU A 275 -2.71 9.57 23.80
CA GLU A 275 -2.23 10.95 23.83
C GLU A 275 -1.32 11.30 22.66
N LYS A 276 -0.49 10.35 22.19
CA LYS A 276 0.53 10.63 21.17
C LYS A 276 0.13 10.20 19.76
N LEU A 277 -0.50 9.03 19.65
CA LEU A 277 -0.81 8.37 18.38
C LEU A 277 -2.23 7.76 18.47
N PRO A 278 -3.27 8.60 18.64
CA PRO A 278 -4.62 8.14 18.97
C PRO A 278 -5.19 7.18 17.93
N GLN A 279 -4.99 7.47 16.64
CA GLN A 279 -5.55 6.65 15.55
C GLN A 279 -4.86 5.29 15.49
N GLU A 280 -3.53 5.26 15.53
CA GLU A 280 -2.74 4.05 15.52
C GLU A 280 -2.95 3.22 16.77
N TRP A 281 -3.09 3.87 17.93
CA TRP A 281 -3.45 3.22 19.19
C TRP A 281 -4.81 2.53 19.08
N ALA A 282 -5.84 3.22 18.57
CA ALA A 282 -7.16 2.63 18.40
C ALA A 282 -7.17 1.48 17.38
N SER A 283 -6.40 1.60 16.29
CA SER A 283 -6.20 0.51 15.34
C SER A 283 -5.57 -0.72 16.01
N THR A 284 -4.50 -0.54 16.78
CA THR A 284 -3.86 -1.64 17.51
C THR A 284 -4.75 -2.22 18.60
N GLN A 285 -5.54 -1.40 19.31
CA GLN A 285 -6.51 -1.89 20.29
C GLN A 285 -7.57 -2.77 19.65
N ASN A 286 -8.13 -2.37 18.50
CA ASN A 286 -9.08 -3.21 17.77
C ASN A 286 -8.46 -4.55 17.35
N ASN A 287 -7.23 -4.54 16.85
CA ASN A 287 -6.56 -5.78 16.41
C ASN A 287 -6.22 -6.69 17.60
N LEU A 288 -5.81 -6.10 18.73
CA LEU A 288 -5.61 -6.82 19.98
C LEU A 288 -6.92 -7.44 20.48
N GLY A 289 -8.03 -6.71 20.40
CA GLY A 289 -9.36 -7.22 20.75
C GLY A 289 -9.77 -8.41 19.89
N SER A 290 -9.50 -8.36 18.59
CA SER A 290 -9.74 -9.46 17.66
C SER A 290 -8.89 -10.70 17.99
N ALA A 291 -7.60 -10.50 18.30
CA ALA A 291 -6.75 -11.61 18.72
C ALA A 291 -7.17 -12.22 20.06
N PHE A 292 -7.67 -11.41 21.01
CA PHE A 292 -8.25 -11.93 22.24
C PHE A 292 -9.54 -12.71 21.99
N HIS A 293 -10.43 -12.20 21.14
CA HIS A 293 -11.68 -12.90 20.78
C HIS A 293 -11.41 -14.30 20.22
N GLU A 294 -10.39 -14.43 19.36
CA GLU A 294 -9.96 -15.70 18.75
C GLU A 294 -9.07 -16.57 19.65
N ARG A 295 -8.56 -16.04 20.77
CA ARG A 295 -7.55 -16.69 21.60
C ARG A 295 -8.00 -18.05 22.12
N ILE A 296 -7.15 -19.06 21.91
CA ILE A 296 -7.37 -20.45 22.33
C ILE A 296 -6.83 -20.73 23.74
N ALA A 297 -5.76 -20.05 24.15
CA ALA A 297 -5.22 -20.18 25.50
C ALA A 297 -6.11 -19.47 26.53
N ARG A 298 -6.00 -19.89 27.80
CA ARG A 298 -6.78 -19.35 28.93
C ARG A 298 -8.29 -19.59 28.80
N GLU A 299 -9.02 -19.14 29.82
CA GLU A 299 -10.48 -19.29 29.86
C GLU A 299 -11.13 -18.39 28.81
N LYS A 300 -12.00 -18.97 27.97
CA LYS A 300 -12.69 -18.23 26.91
C LYS A 300 -13.46 -17.01 27.46
N LYS A 301 -14.02 -17.09 28.67
CA LYS A 301 -14.71 -15.97 29.31
C LYS A 301 -13.80 -14.77 29.54
N GLU A 302 -12.56 -14.99 29.97
CA GLU A 302 -11.59 -13.93 30.26
C GLU A 302 -11.14 -13.28 28.95
N ASN A 303 -10.88 -14.10 27.94
CA ASN A 303 -10.50 -13.65 26.60
C ASN A 303 -11.58 -12.74 25.97
N ILE A 304 -12.86 -13.07 26.14
CA ILE A 304 -13.96 -12.25 25.62
C ILE A 304 -14.06 -10.91 26.37
N GLU A 305 -13.89 -10.88 27.70
CA GLU A 305 -13.86 -9.60 28.43
C GLU A 305 -12.64 -8.74 28.03
N GLU A 306 -11.46 -9.35 27.82
CA GLU A 306 -10.28 -8.64 27.29
C GLU A 306 -10.55 -8.05 25.89
N ALA A 307 -11.24 -8.80 25.02
CA ALA A 307 -11.63 -8.33 23.69
C ALA A 307 -12.58 -7.12 23.76
N ILE A 308 -13.66 -7.22 24.56
CA ILE A 308 -14.63 -6.15 24.77
C ILE A 308 -13.94 -4.89 25.30
N ALA A 309 -13.03 -5.02 26.27
CA ALA A 309 -12.27 -3.90 26.80
C ALA A 309 -11.44 -3.20 25.70
N CYS A 310 -10.73 -3.98 24.88
CA CYS A 310 -9.95 -3.46 23.76
C CYS A 310 -10.80 -2.74 22.71
N TYR A 311 -11.95 -3.29 22.29
CA TYR A 311 -12.83 -2.63 21.34
C TYR A 311 -13.41 -1.32 21.89
N ASN A 312 -13.81 -1.30 23.16
CA ASN A 312 -14.27 -0.07 23.82
C ASN A 312 -13.17 1.00 23.90
N LEU A 313 -11.91 0.59 24.09
CA LEU A 313 -10.77 1.52 24.00
C LEU A 313 -10.62 2.09 22.58
N ALA A 314 -10.70 1.25 21.55
CA ALA A 314 -10.62 1.70 20.16
C ALA A 314 -11.74 2.70 19.78
N LEU A 315 -12.97 2.47 20.28
CA LEU A 315 -14.13 3.33 20.05
C LEU A 315 -14.03 4.72 20.73
N LYS A 316 -13.05 4.95 21.62
CA LYS A 316 -12.76 6.31 22.13
C LYS A 316 -12.22 7.25 21.05
N VAL A 317 -11.60 6.70 20.01
CA VAL A 317 -10.99 7.47 18.91
C VAL A 317 -11.73 7.24 17.60
N ARG A 318 -12.07 5.98 17.31
CA ARG A 318 -12.87 5.61 16.14
C ARG A 318 -14.31 6.02 16.44
N THR A 319 -14.74 7.14 15.87
CA THR A 319 -16.14 7.59 15.91
C THR A 319 -16.73 7.55 14.50
N GLN A 320 -18.05 7.49 14.42
CA GLN A 320 -18.76 7.47 13.14
C GLN A 320 -18.41 8.67 12.26
N GLU A 321 -18.21 9.85 12.86
CA GLU A 321 -17.96 11.09 12.13
C GLU A 321 -16.53 11.18 11.58
N LYS A 322 -15.53 10.75 12.36
CA LYS A 322 -14.11 10.88 11.97
C LYS A 322 -13.61 9.69 11.16
N PHE A 323 -14.06 8.49 11.51
CA PHE A 323 -13.57 7.24 10.95
C PHE A 323 -14.72 6.24 10.77
N PRO A 324 -15.71 6.52 9.90
CA PRO A 324 -16.94 5.74 9.79
C PRO A 324 -16.70 4.25 9.56
N LEU A 325 -15.78 3.89 8.65
CA LEU A 325 -15.47 2.49 8.33
C LEU A 325 -14.77 1.76 9.47
N ASP A 326 -13.77 2.40 10.09
CA ASP A 326 -13.06 1.85 11.24
C ASP A 326 -13.98 1.69 12.45
N TRP A 327 -14.88 2.66 12.67
CA TRP A 327 -15.90 2.60 13.71
C TRP A 327 -16.86 1.44 13.48
N ALA A 328 -17.42 1.31 12.27
CA ALA A 328 -18.33 0.22 11.93
C ALA A 328 -17.67 -1.16 12.03
N THR A 329 -16.40 -1.29 11.62
CA THR A 329 -15.61 -2.52 11.84
C THR A 329 -15.51 -2.85 13.33
N THR A 330 -15.17 -1.85 14.15
CA THR A 330 -15.00 -2.04 15.59
C THR A 330 -16.33 -2.37 16.28
N GLN A 331 -17.44 -1.77 15.83
CA GLN A 331 -18.79 -2.08 16.29
C GLN A 331 -19.19 -3.52 15.94
N ASN A 332 -18.97 -3.97 14.70
CA ASN A 332 -19.23 -5.36 14.32
C ASN A 332 -18.43 -6.35 15.19
N ASN A 333 -17.14 -6.07 15.42
CA ASN A 333 -16.29 -6.91 16.26
C ASN A 333 -16.75 -6.94 17.73
N LEU A 334 -17.18 -5.79 18.25
CA LEU A 334 -17.74 -5.68 19.59
C LEU A 334 -19.08 -6.44 19.70
N GLY A 335 -19.93 -6.37 18.67
CA GLY A 335 -21.17 -7.13 18.60
C GLY A 335 -20.94 -8.64 18.65
N ASN A 336 -19.96 -9.15 17.89
CA ASN A 336 -19.55 -10.56 17.95
C ASN A 336 -19.03 -10.95 19.35
N ALA A 337 -18.28 -10.07 20.00
CA ALA A 337 -17.80 -10.33 21.35
C ALA A 337 -18.93 -10.39 22.38
N TYR A 338 -19.95 -9.52 22.28
CA TYR A 338 -21.14 -9.59 23.11
C TYR A 338 -22.00 -10.83 22.82
N LEU A 339 -22.11 -11.23 21.55
CA LEU A 339 -22.76 -12.47 21.16
C LEU A 339 -22.07 -13.70 21.76
N ASP A 340 -20.75 -13.68 21.94
CA ASP A 340 -19.99 -14.77 22.56
C ASP A 340 -19.81 -14.62 24.08
N ARG A 341 -20.32 -13.53 24.67
CA ARG A 341 -20.10 -13.20 26.08
C ARG A 341 -20.87 -14.13 27.01
N MET A 342 -20.13 -14.77 27.92
CA MET A 342 -20.64 -15.73 28.91
C MET A 342 -20.85 -15.13 30.32
N VAL A 343 -20.40 -13.89 30.54
CA VAL A 343 -20.53 -13.19 31.83
C VAL A 343 -21.71 -12.21 31.77
N GLY A 344 -22.45 -12.09 32.88
CA GLY A 344 -23.59 -11.20 32.99
C GLY A 344 -24.90 -11.82 32.52
N ASP A 345 -25.94 -11.01 32.44
CA ASP A 345 -27.24 -11.44 31.92
C ASP A 345 -27.17 -11.63 30.40
N ARG A 346 -27.66 -12.78 29.93
CA ARG A 346 -27.56 -13.12 28.51
C ARG A 346 -28.49 -12.29 27.64
N LYS A 347 -29.64 -11.85 28.16
CA LYS A 347 -30.55 -10.96 27.42
C LYS A 347 -29.86 -9.61 27.19
N ASP A 348 -29.25 -9.04 28.23
CA ASP A 348 -28.50 -7.79 28.14
C ASP A 348 -27.33 -7.90 27.14
N ASN A 349 -26.59 -9.02 27.17
CA ASN A 349 -25.52 -9.26 26.19
C ASN A 349 -26.03 -9.32 24.74
N LEU A 350 -27.18 -9.95 24.49
CA LEU A 350 -27.78 -10.00 23.15
C LEU A 350 -28.30 -8.62 22.71
N GLU A 351 -28.85 -7.83 23.63
CA GLU A 351 -29.27 -6.44 23.34
C GLU A 351 -28.07 -5.55 22.97
N GLU A 352 -26.94 -5.67 23.68
CA GLU A 352 -25.69 -4.97 23.33
C GLU A 352 -25.13 -5.43 21.98
N ALA A 353 -25.19 -6.74 21.69
CA ALA A 353 -24.77 -7.27 20.38
C ALA A 353 -25.60 -6.66 19.24
N ILE A 354 -26.94 -6.63 19.37
CA ILE A 354 -27.83 -5.99 18.39
C ILE A 354 -27.48 -4.51 18.22
N ALA A 355 -27.32 -3.77 19.32
CA ALA A 355 -27.00 -2.35 19.26
C ALA A 355 -25.69 -2.08 18.49
N CYS A 356 -24.67 -2.92 18.69
CA CYS A 356 -23.41 -2.82 17.98
C CYS A 356 -23.57 -3.16 16.47
N PHE A 357 -24.29 -4.23 16.12
CA PHE A 357 -24.51 -4.59 14.73
C PHE A 357 -25.36 -3.55 13.97
N VAL A 358 -26.40 -3.00 14.61
CA VAL A 358 -27.21 -1.92 14.02
C VAL A 358 -26.34 -0.69 13.75
N ARG A 359 -25.51 -0.27 14.71
CA ARG A 359 -24.53 0.82 14.51
C ARG A 359 -23.61 0.54 13.32
N ALA A 360 -23.09 -0.68 13.19
CA ALA A 360 -22.25 -1.04 12.05
C ALA A 360 -22.99 -0.93 10.70
N GLN A 361 -24.29 -1.26 10.64
CA GLN A 361 -25.12 -1.13 9.43
C GLN A 361 -25.48 0.32 9.07
N GLU A 362 -25.30 1.29 9.97
CA GLU A 362 -25.43 2.72 9.63
C GLU A 362 -24.36 3.17 8.61
N VAL A 363 -23.23 2.45 8.55
CA VAL A 363 -22.13 2.71 7.61
C VAL A 363 -22.06 1.63 6.54
N TYR A 364 -22.10 0.36 6.93
CA TYR A 364 -22.09 -0.76 6.01
C TYR A 364 -23.49 -1.02 5.47
N THR A 365 -23.93 -0.19 4.52
CA THR A 365 -25.23 -0.34 3.87
C THR A 365 -25.19 -1.40 2.77
N GLN A 366 -26.36 -1.96 2.43
CA GLN A 366 -26.50 -2.91 1.33
C GLN A 366 -26.01 -2.33 -0.01
N GLU A 367 -26.19 -1.03 -0.24
CA GLU A 367 -25.80 -0.37 -1.49
C GLU A 367 -24.29 -0.12 -1.58
N SER A 368 -23.67 0.35 -0.51
CA SER A 368 -22.25 0.76 -0.53
C SER A 368 -21.30 -0.39 -0.17
N TYR A 369 -21.73 -1.33 0.67
CA TYR A 369 -20.91 -2.41 1.22
C TYR A 369 -21.70 -3.72 1.36
N PRO A 370 -22.24 -4.28 0.27
CA PRO A 370 -23.17 -5.42 0.31
C PRO A 370 -22.62 -6.62 1.07
N VAL A 371 -21.34 -6.97 0.88
CA VAL A 371 -20.70 -8.11 1.56
C VAL A 371 -20.65 -7.91 3.08
N TYR A 372 -20.24 -6.73 3.55
CA TYR A 372 -20.18 -6.45 4.99
C TYR A 372 -21.58 -6.36 5.60
N TRP A 373 -22.53 -5.74 4.88
CA TRP A 373 -23.92 -5.69 5.30
C TRP A 373 -24.52 -7.09 5.47
N GLU A 374 -24.26 -8.02 4.54
CA GLU A 374 -24.74 -9.41 4.62
C GLU A 374 -24.16 -10.15 5.82
N ILE A 375 -22.86 -10.00 6.11
CA ILE A 375 -22.22 -10.59 7.29
C ILE A 375 -22.90 -10.09 8.56
N ILE A 376 -23.16 -8.79 8.67
CA ILE A 376 -23.79 -8.20 9.85
C ILE A 376 -25.26 -8.62 9.94
N ALA A 377 -25.98 -8.69 8.82
CA ALA A 377 -27.36 -9.17 8.76
C ALA A 377 -27.48 -10.63 9.21
N HIS A 378 -26.51 -11.47 8.84
CA HIS A 378 -26.43 -12.84 9.31
C HIS A 378 -26.25 -12.91 10.84
N ASN A 379 -25.33 -12.12 11.39
CA ASN A 379 -25.10 -12.07 12.84
C ASN A 379 -26.33 -11.57 13.59
N LEU A 380 -27.02 -10.56 13.08
CA LEU A 380 -28.31 -10.11 13.61
C LEU A 380 -29.36 -11.22 13.59
N GLY A 381 -29.45 -11.99 12.51
CA GLY A 381 -30.32 -13.17 12.41
C GLY A 381 -30.07 -14.17 13.54
N ILE A 382 -28.80 -14.53 13.78
CA ILE A 382 -28.42 -15.43 14.88
C ILE A 382 -28.90 -14.88 16.23
N VAL A 383 -28.68 -13.58 16.48
CA VAL A 383 -29.05 -12.96 17.76
C VAL A 383 -30.58 -12.95 17.95
N TYR A 384 -31.34 -12.60 16.92
CA TYR A 384 -32.80 -12.57 16.97
C TYR A 384 -33.41 -13.96 17.14
N ASP A 385 -32.87 -14.97 16.46
CA ASP A 385 -33.31 -16.36 16.61
C ASP A 385 -33.09 -16.83 18.05
N GLU A 386 -31.92 -16.55 18.65
CA GLU A 386 -31.63 -16.89 20.04
C GLU A 386 -32.58 -16.17 21.03
N GLN A 387 -32.86 -14.88 20.82
CA GLN A 387 -33.82 -14.15 21.64
C GLN A 387 -35.24 -14.72 21.53
N SER A 388 -35.66 -15.15 20.33
CA SER A 388 -37.00 -15.68 20.10
C SER A 388 -37.20 -17.02 20.82
N LEU A 389 -36.22 -17.92 20.77
CA LEU A 389 -36.25 -19.21 21.48
C LEU A 389 -36.37 -19.03 22.99
N ARG A 390 -35.75 -18.00 23.55
CA ARG A 390 -35.80 -17.67 24.99
C ARG A 390 -37.11 -17.04 25.46
N LYS A 391 -37.95 -16.53 24.54
CA LYS A 391 -39.29 -16.01 24.88
C LYS A 391 -40.36 -17.10 24.90
N VAL A 392 -40.07 -18.27 24.34
CA VAL A 392 -41.03 -19.37 24.13
C VAL A 392 -40.84 -20.51 25.14
N GLY A 393 -39.68 -20.60 25.81
CA GLY A 393 -39.42 -21.52 26.93
C GLY A 393 -39.42 -20.80 28.26
#